data_AF-A0A7R9BHV2-F1
#
_entry.id   AF-A0A7R9BHV2-F1
#
_cell.length_a   1.000
_cell.length_b   1.000
_cell.length_c   1.000
_cell.angle_alpha   90.00
_cell.angle_beta   90.00
_cell.angle_gamma   90.00
#
_symmetry.space_group_name_H-M   'P 1'
#
loop_
_entity.id
_entity.type
_entity.pdbx_description
1 polymer ?
#
loop_
_entity_poly.entity_id
_entity_poly.type
_entity_poly.pdbx_seq_one_letter_code
_entity_poly.pdbx_strand_id
1 'polypeptide(L)'
;MNNKSLILGSLFALAFSLGSASSIFSKSHKQDGTCAGICDTQGVHPDWPCQCNVFCVQFGDCCPDYETACLSCADRCNSAFNANLPCQCTTQCQNFNDCCADYGDVCDGGQPEPGTVTNAEIIQLVDDMSAVDFNNMASGITFDLQSSTTGSDTSPNPLFPEEIPEVYLQIPTVAALLNLFDNYHPLVSIQESFTPEQESEIEVFLDAVFDTEVFRVMTDFFLAKEMFDSQESLRAKLKEVWFNRYCRDAKDADDHPLQPKCNEGSSGFEHVFLGEQKSNSISGVHGWIYLALQERAGNINYFGHMTTRTFGDKGSAIEFAFTWDGLKKPISSVFVGASPELDLASLSVCFLLRPNSLCSVSISGVGVKIQTYTEAYNGQQLVGTAYYDVSS
;
A
#
# COMPACT_ATOMS: atom_id res chain seq x y z
N MET A 1 13.20 40.92 95.21
CA MET A 1 13.24 42.04 94.28
C MET A 1 13.15 41.48 92.86
N ASN A 2 12.12 41.90 92.11
CA ASN A 2 11.93 41.85 90.65
C ASN A 2 11.99 40.47 89.93
N ASN A 3 11.17 40.12 88.95
CA ASN A 3 9.88 40.54 88.41
C ASN A 3 9.59 39.53 87.27
N LYS A 4 8.36 38.98 87.18
CA LYS A 4 7.54 38.68 85.96
C LYS A 4 8.16 37.81 84.83
N SER A 5 7.47 36.91 84.11
CA SER A 5 6.05 36.62 83.87
C SER A 5 5.95 35.31 83.05
N LEU A 6 4.87 34.54 83.30
CA LEU A 6 3.96 33.73 82.44
C LEU A 6 4.49 33.14 81.09
N ILE A 7 4.12 31.93 80.66
CA ILE A 7 2.77 31.49 80.23
C ILE A 7 2.59 29.94 80.30
N LEU A 8 1.33 29.57 80.62
CA LEU A 8 0.56 28.32 80.55
C LEU A 8 0.95 27.31 79.44
N GLY A 9 0.65 26.01 79.51
CA GLY A 9 -0.32 25.28 80.32
C GLY A 9 -0.32 23.78 79.99
N SER A 10 -0.96 23.03 80.88
CA SER A 10 -0.66 21.65 81.26
C SER A 10 -1.14 20.52 80.34
N LEU A 11 -0.38 19.42 80.40
CA LEU A 11 -0.80 18.05 80.06
C LEU A 11 -2.07 17.65 80.82
N PHE A 12 -2.96 16.90 80.16
CA PHE A 12 -3.72 15.83 80.79
C PHE A 12 -3.89 14.67 79.81
N ALA A 13 -3.38 13.50 80.21
CA ALA A 13 -3.59 12.22 79.57
C ALA A 13 -4.87 11.58 80.10
N LEU A 14 -5.63 10.88 79.24
CA LEU A 14 -6.58 9.88 79.68
C LEU A 14 -6.76 8.76 78.63
N ALA A 15 -6.27 7.59 79.06
CA ALA A 15 -6.84 6.25 78.99
C ALA A 15 -7.35 5.66 77.65
N PHE A 16 -6.74 4.51 77.34
CA PHE A 16 -7.12 3.48 76.39
C PHE A 16 -8.55 2.91 76.62
N SER A 17 -9.26 2.65 75.51
CA SER A 17 -10.20 1.53 75.42
C SER A 17 -10.09 0.89 74.03
N LEU A 18 -10.07 -0.45 74.03
CA LEU A 18 -9.92 -1.31 72.86
C LEU A 18 -11.20 -1.30 72.01
N GLY A 19 -11.07 -0.92 70.74
CA GLY A 19 -12.10 -1.05 69.71
C GLY A 19 -11.53 -1.81 68.52
N SER A 20 -12.17 -2.92 68.17
CA SER A 20 -11.83 -3.85 67.10
C SER A 20 -11.70 -3.17 65.74
N ALA A 21 -10.55 -3.35 65.09
CA ALA A 21 -10.35 -3.01 63.69
C ALA A 21 -11.23 -3.93 62.82
N SER A 22 -12.32 -3.37 62.30
CA SER A 22 -13.04 -4.00 61.20
C SER A 22 -12.26 -3.71 59.92
N SER A 23 -11.69 -4.76 59.34
CA SER A 23 -11.11 -4.75 58.01
C SER A 23 -12.13 -4.20 57.01
N ILE A 24 -11.81 -3.08 56.37
CA ILE A 24 -12.49 -2.64 55.16
C ILE A 24 -12.05 -3.62 54.07
N PHE A 25 -12.77 -4.73 53.95
CA PHE A 25 -12.75 -5.53 52.74
C PHE A 25 -13.31 -4.64 51.64
N SER A 26 -12.49 -4.34 50.63
CA SER A 26 -12.95 -3.86 49.34
C SER A 26 -14.04 -4.82 48.88
N LYS A 27 -15.28 -4.31 48.74
CA LYS A 27 -16.35 -5.08 48.13
C LYS A 27 -15.88 -5.46 46.74
N SER A 28 -15.68 -6.75 46.51
CA SER A 28 -15.70 -7.32 45.16
C SER A 28 -16.95 -6.78 44.48
N HIS A 29 -16.76 -5.93 43.47
CA HIS A 29 -17.81 -5.63 42.51
C HIS A 29 -18.12 -6.97 41.83
N LYS A 30 -19.11 -7.70 42.35
CA LYS A 30 -19.82 -8.70 41.54
C LYS A 30 -20.38 -7.92 40.36
N GLN A 31 -19.77 -8.04 39.20
CA GLN A 31 -20.29 -7.41 38.00
C GLN A 31 -21.65 -8.03 37.66
N ASP A 32 -22.56 -7.17 37.24
CA ASP A 32 -23.98 -7.41 37.04
C ASP A 32 -24.29 -8.26 35.79
N GLY A 33 -23.39 -9.18 35.41
CA GLY A 33 -23.55 -10.06 34.26
C GLY A 33 -23.52 -9.34 32.92
N THR A 34 -22.68 -8.31 32.78
CA THR A 34 -22.46 -7.54 31.54
C THR A 34 -21.01 -7.60 31.10
N CYS A 35 -20.77 -7.65 29.78
CA CYS A 35 -19.46 -7.63 29.16
C CYS A 35 -18.96 -6.24 28.73
N ALA A 36 -19.74 -5.18 28.97
CA ALA A 36 -19.35 -3.81 28.60
C ALA A 36 -17.99 -3.41 29.22
N GLY A 37 -16.99 -3.16 28.36
CA GLY A 37 -15.66 -2.69 28.75
C GLY A 37 -14.72 -3.74 29.35
N ILE A 38 -15.11 -5.02 29.34
CA ILE A 38 -14.35 -6.13 29.96
C ILE A 38 -14.23 -7.37 29.06
N CYS A 39 -14.42 -7.18 27.75
CA CYS A 39 -14.19 -8.24 26.78
C CYS A 39 -12.75 -8.75 26.89
N ASP A 40 -12.60 -10.07 26.90
CA ASP A 40 -11.34 -10.81 26.92
C ASP A 40 -10.30 -10.33 27.95
N THR A 41 -10.76 -9.69 29.04
CA THR A 41 -9.87 -9.26 30.13
C THR A 41 -9.37 -10.47 30.91
N GLN A 42 -8.11 -10.85 30.66
CA GLN A 42 -7.29 -11.85 31.36
C GLN A 42 -8.02 -12.91 32.21
N GLY A 43 -8.75 -13.81 31.53
CA GLY A 43 -9.04 -15.16 32.03
C GLY A 43 -10.49 -15.46 32.38
N VAL A 44 -10.66 -16.53 33.16
CA VAL A 44 -11.95 -16.97 33.72
C VAL A 44 -12.12 -16.29 35.08
N HIS A 45 -13.31 -15.75 35.34
CA HIS A 45 -13.66 -15.14 36.61
C HIS A 45 -14.59 -16.06 37.41
N PRO A 46 -14.08 -16.85 38.37
CA PRO A 46 -14.89 -17.87 39.07
C PRO A 46 -15.99 -17.28 39.96
N ASP A 47 -15.83 -16.01 40.34
CA ASP A 47 -16.78 -15.29 41.21
C ASP A 47 -17.88 -14.56 40.42
N TRP A 48 -17.84 -14.59 39.09
CA TRP A 48 -18.80 -13.92 38.21
C TRP A 48 -19.95 -14.86 37.81
N PRO A 49 -21.16 -14.32 37.58
CA PRO A 49 -22.31 -15.12 37.17
C PRO A 49 -22.21 -15.66 35.74
N CYS A 50 -21.30 -15.11 34.93
CA CYS A 50 -21.07 -15.45 33.52
C CYS A 50 -19.69 -14.93 33.07
N GLN A 51 -19.25 -15.33 31.87
CA GLN A 51 -17.94 -15.02 31.32
C GLN A 51 -18.02 -14.11 30.08
N CYS A 52 -16.95 -13.34 29.84
CA CYS A 52 -16.81 -12.38 28.72
C CYS A 52 -15.56 -12.63 27.88
N ASN A 53 -15.12 -13.88 27.80
CA ASN A 53 -13.95 -14.32 27.04
C ASN A 53 -14.37 -15.25 25.89
N VAL A 54 -13.47 -15.46 24.93
CA VAL A 54 -13.73 -16.28 23.73
C VAL A 54 -14.12 -17.74 24.02
N PHE A 55 -13.77 -18.26 25.19
CA PHE A 55 -14.09 -19.65 25.57
C PHE A 55 -15.50 -19.82 26.12
N CYS A 56 -16.20 -18.73 26.46
CA CYS A 56 -17.52 -18.83 27.10
C CYS A 56 -18.55 -19.54 26.21
N VAL A 57 -18.41 -19.43 24.88
CA VAL A 57 -19.27 -20.09 23.90
C VAL A 57 -19.13 -21.61 23.99
N GLN A 58 -17.90 -22.08 24.21
CA GLN A 58 -17.61 -23.51 24.35
C GLN A 58 -18.19 -24.09 25.66
N PHE A 59 -18.15 -23.32 26.74
CA PHE A 59 -18.62 -23.75 28.06
C PHE A 59 -20.10 -23.44 28.32
N GLY A 60 -20.74 -22.63 27.46
CA GLY A 60 -22.13 -22.24 27.58
C GLY A 60 -22.40 -21.32 28.78
N ASP A 61 -21.42 -20.50 29.16
CA ASP A 61 -21.45 -19.62 30.32
C ASP A 61 -21.24 -18.13 29.97
N CYS A 62 -21.45 -17.74 28.71
CA CYS A 62 -21.37 -16.34 28.27
C CYS A 62 -22.38 -15.44 28.98
N CYS A 63 -22.00 -14.19 29.24
CA CYS A 63 -22.96 -13.19 29.66
C CYS A 63 -23.99 -12.89 28.56
N PRO A 64 -25.23 -12.48 28.92
CA PRO A 64 -26.30 -12.25 27.95
C PRO A 64 -25.96 -11.23 26.85
N ASP A 65 -25.07 -10.29 27.12
CA ASP A 65 -24.66 -9.22 26.21
C ASP A 65 -23.31 -9.48 25.52
N TYR A 66 -22.73 -10.68 25.67
CA TYR A 66 -21.39 -10.99 25.16
C TYR A 66 -21.25 -10.74 23.65
N GLU A 67 -22.20 -11.24 22.85
CA GLU A 67 -22.17 -11.05 21.39
C GLU A 67 -22.23 -9.57 21.01
N THR A 68 -23.17 -8.83 21.60
CA THR A 68 -23.38 -7.41 21.31
C THR A 68 -22.25 -6.51 21.83
N ALA A 69 -21.62 -6.85 22.96
CA ALA A 69 -20.59 -6.02 23.56
C ALA A 69 -19.19 -6.31 22.96
N CYS A 70 -18.89 -7.58 22.66
CA CYS A 70 -17.54 -8.00 22.32
C CYS A 70 -17.35 -8.34 20.84
N LEU A 71 -18.40 -8.80 20.15
CA LEU A 71 -18.30 -9.31 18.77
C LEU A 71 -18.97 -8.41 17.72
N SER A 72 -19.59 -7.31 18.15
CA SER A 72 -20.31 -6.37 17.27
C SER A 72 -19.62 -5.00 17.22
N CYS A 73 -19.75 -4.32 16.09
CA CYS A 73 -19.36 -2.93 15.92
C CYS A 73 -20.44 -1.91 16.26
N ALA A 74 -21.61 -2.33 16.75
CA ALA A 74 -22.61 -1.42 17.29
C ALA A 74 -21.98 -0.49 18.34
N ASP A 75 -22.04 0.82 18.09
CA ASP A 75 -21.43 1.87 18.91
C ASP A 75 -19.90 1.83 19.08
N ARG A 76 -19.19 1.05 18.24
CA ARG A 76 -17.73 0.87 18.28
C ARG A 76 -17.00 1.29 16.99
N CYS A 77 -17.71 1.77 15.97
CA CYS A 77 -17.07 2.24 14.73
C CYS A 77 -16.05 3.35 15.01
N ASN A 78 -14.88 3.27 14.37
CA ASN A 78 -13.77 4.21 14.56
C ASN A 78 -13.18 4.24 15.98
N SER A 79 -13.45 3.23 16.82
CA SER A 79 -12.78 3.10 18.11
C SER A 79 -11.26 2.92 17.94
N ALA A 80 -10.48 3.37 18.91
CA ALA A 80 -9.05 3.05 18.94
C ALA A 80 -8.84 1.53 19.07
N PHE A 81 -7.72 1.02 18.53
CA PHE A 81 -7.34 -0.38 18.65
C PHE A 81 -7.32 -0.82 20.12
N ASN A 82 -7.93 -1.96 20.41
CA ASN A 82 -7.96 -2.52 21.76
C ASN A 82 -7.66 -4.02 21.69
N ALA A 83 -6.47 -4.39 22.19
CA ALA A 83 -5.98 -5.77 22.19
C ALA A 83 -6.84 -6.73 23.04
N ASN A 84 -7.73 -6.22 23.89
CA ASN A 84 -8.64 -7.05 24.69
C ASN A 84 -9.96 -7.34 23.93
N LEU A 85 -10.15 -6.83 22.71
CA LEU A 85 -11.33 -7.16 21.91
C LEU A 85 -11.03 -8.35 21.00
N PRO A 86 -11.93 -9.36 20.92
CA PRO A 86 -11.77 -10.49 19.99
C PRO A 86 -11.74 -10.08 18.51
N CYS A 87 -12.31 -8.91 18.21
CA CYS A 87 -12.34 -8.31 16.88
C CYS A 87 -12.33 -6.78 17.00
N GLN A 88 -11.84 -6.11 15.97
CA GLN A 88 -11.69 -4.68 15.91
C GLN A 88 -12.79 -4.02 15.07
N CYS A 89 -13.11 -2.78 15.44
CA CYS A 89 -14.00 -1.90 14.66
C CYS A 89 -13.26 -0.62 14.23
N THR A 90 -11.95 -0.76 14.07
CA THR A 90 -11.07 0.31 13.59
C THR A 90 -11.03 0.28 12.07
N THR A 91 -10.78 1.41 11.43
CA THR A 91 -10.57 1.47 9.97
C THR A 91 -9.39 0.62 9.49
N GLN A 92 -8.46 0.27 10.38
CA GLN A 92 -7.30 -0.56 10.07
C GLN A 92 -7.57 -2.06 10.20
N CYS A 93 -8.74 -2.47 10.72
CA CYS A 93 -9.01 -3.89 10.97
C CYS A 93 -8.97 -4.75 9.70
N GLN A 94 -9.31 -4.14 8.55
CA GLN A 94 -9.27 -4.79 7.24
C GLN A 94 -7.83 -5.12 6.83
N ASN A 95 -6.84 -4.35 7.29
CA ASN A 95 -5.42 -4.58 7.01
C ASN A 95 -4.84 -5.72 7.84
N PHE A 96 -5.36 -5.92 9.06
CA PHE A 96 -4.92 -6.96 10.00
C PHE A 96 -5.80 -8.20 9.97
N ASN A 97 -6.87 -8.19 9.17
CA ASN A 97 -7.86 -9.24 9.06
C ASN A 97 -8.47 -9.63 10.42
N ASP A 98 -8.73 -8.62 11.26
CA ASP A 98 -9.27 -8.76 12.61
C ASP A 98 -10.58 -7.99 12.81
N CYS A 99 -11.27 -7.58 11.74
CA CYS A 99 -12.57 -6.91 11.82
C CYS A 99 -13.65 -7.76 12.49
N CYS A 100 -14.58 -7.13 13.19
CA CYS A 100 -15.81 -7.80 13.61
C CYS A 100 -16.65 -8.20 12.39
N ALA A 101 -17.43 -9.27 12.54
CA ALA A 101 -18.19 -9.85 11.43
C ALA A 101 -19.21 -8.87 10.83
N ASP A 102 -19.73 -7.96 11.65
CA ASP A 102 -20.69 -6.93 11.27
C ASP A 102 -20.05 -5.58 10.89
N TYR A 103 -18.71 -5.49 10.84
CA TYR A 103 -18.00 -4.24 10.53
C TYR A 103 -18.45 -3.65 9.18
N GLY A 104 -18.58 -4.49 8.15
CA GLY A 104 -19.02 -4.04 6.82
C GLY A 104 -20.44 -3.49 6.82
N ASP A 105 -21.34 -4.08 7.59
CA ASP A 105 -22.75 -3.68 7.62
C ASP A 105 -23.01 -2.49 8.57
N VAL A 106 -22.23 -2.40 9.66
CA VAL A 106 -22.45 -1.44 10.75
C VAL A 106 -21.56 -0.20 10.62
N CYS A 107 -20.31 -0.37 10.20
CA CYS A 107 -19.35 0.73 10.05
C CYS A 107 -19.14 1.15 8.59
N ASP A 108 -19.12 0.21 7.64
CA ASP A 108 -19.06 0.54 6.21
C ASP A 108 -20.46 0.75 5.58
N GLY A 109 -21.55 0.46 6.31
CA GLY A 109 -22.94 0.67 5.89
C GLY A 109 -23.51 2.08 6.13
N GLY A 110 -22.72 2.98 6.73
CA GLY A 110 -22.97 4.42 6.66
C GLY A 110 -22.65 4.92 5.25
N GLN A 111 -23.42 5.88 4.72
CA GLN A 111 -23.01 6.59 3.50
C GLN A 111 -21.53 6.99 3.66
N PRO A 112 -20.62 6.55 2.78
CA PRO A 112 -19.23 6.97 2.87
C PRO A 112 -19.21 8.49 2.87
N GLU A 113 -18.55 9.09 3.86
CA GLU A 113 -18.28 10.53 3.85
C GLU A 113 -17.70 10.89 2.47
N PRO A 114 -18.15 12.00 1.85
CA PRO A 114 -17.58 12.47 0.59
C PRO A 114 -16.04 12.47 0.67
N GLY A 115 -15.39 11.84 -0.30
CA GLY A 115 -13.92 11.68 -0.32
C GLY A 115 -13.37 10.40 0.34
N THR A 116 -14.20 9.51 0.91
CA THR A 116 -13.74 8.18 1.36
C THR A 116 -13.99 7.10 0.30
N VAL A 117 -12.96 6.30 0.02
CA VAL A 117 -12.99 5.20 -0.96
C VAL A 117 -12.70 3.89 -0.26
N THR A 118 -13.63 2.94 -0.34
CA THR A 118 -13.53 1.60 0.26
C THR A 118 -12.64 0.66 -0.56
N ASN A 119 -12.19 -0.45 0.04
CA ASN A 119 -11.42 -1.46 -0.69
C ASN A 119 -12.24 -2.15 -1.79
N ALA A 120 -13.54 -2.37 -1.56
CA ALA A 120 -14.43 -2.94 -2.58
C ALA A 120 -14.54 -2.04 -3.81
N GLU A 121 -14.59 -0.72 -3.61
CA GLU A 121 -14.61 0.25 -4.71
C GLU A 121 -13.31 0.28 -5.49
N ILE A 122 -12.15 0.17 -4.84
CA ILE A 122 -10.85 0.07 -5.53
C ILE A 122 -10.78 -1.21 -6.37
N ILE A 123 -11.21 -2.34 -5.79
CA ILE A 123 -11.26 -3.63 -6.49
C ILE A 123 -12.14 -3.52 -7.74
N GLN A 124 -13.35 -2.97 -7.59
CA GLN A 124 -14.27 -2.80 -8.71
C GLN A 124 -13.73 -1.82 -9.76
N LEU A 125 -13.16 -0.69 -9.33
CA LEU A 125 -12.60 0.32 -10.24
C LEU A 125 -11.50 -0.27 -11.14
N VAL A 126 -10.55 -1.00 -10.57
CA VAL A 126 -9.46 -1.58 -11.36
C VAL A 126 -9.96 -2.71 -12.25
N ASP A 127 -10.98 -3.46 -11.82
CA ASP A 127 -11.62 -4.47 -12.65
C ASP A 127 -12.32 -3.83 -13.86
N ASP A 128 -13.09 -2.75 -13.63
CA ASP A 128 -13.77 -1.98 -14.67
C ASP A 128 -12.77 -1.37 -15.66
N MET A 129 -11.67 -0.80 -15.18
CA MET A 129 -10.56 -0.32 -16.02
C MET A 129 -9.99 -1.46 -16.88
N SER A 130 -9.76 -2.64 -16.30
CA SER A 130 -9.22 -3.79 -17.04
C SER A 130 -10.17 -4.29 -18.13
N ALA A 131 -11.49 -4.18 -17.91
CA ALA A 131 -12.50 -4.58 -18.89
C ALA A 131 -12.46 -3.72 -20.15
N VAL A 132 -12.11 -2.43 -20.00
CA VAL A 132 -12.03 -1.45 -21.09
C VAL A 132 -10.60 -1.19 -21.61
N ASP A 133 -9.64 -2.01 -21.20
CA ASP A 133 -8.29 -2.00 -21.76
C ASP A 133 -8.29 -2.61 -23.19
N PHE A 134 -8.65 -1.79 -24.18
CA PHE A 134 -8.73 -2.19 -25.59
C PHE A 134 -7.37 -2.29 -26.29
N ASN A 135 -6.35 -1.65 -25.73
CA ASN A 135 -4.96 -1.71 -26.22
C ASN A 135 -4.15 -2.82 -25.54
N ASN A 136 -4.81 -3.69 -24.76
CA ASN A 136 -4.19 -4.85 -24.16
C ASN A 136 -3.52 -5.74 -25.24
N MET A 137 -2.29 -6.16 -24.96
CA MET A 137 -1.43 -6.88 -25.89
C MET A 137 -1.32 -8.38 -25.57
N ALA A 138 -1.95 -8.87 -24.50
CA ALA A 138 -1.78 -10.24 -24.01
C ALA A 138 -2.02 -11.32 -25.09
N SER A 139 -2.98 -11.09 -25.99
CA SER A 139 -3.32 -12.05 -27.06
C SER A 139 -2.24 -12.21 -28.15
N GLY A 140 -1.33 -11.24 -28.28
CA GLY A 140 -0.27 -11.24 -29.30
C GLY A 140 1.15 -11.28 -28.74
N ILE A 141 1.31 -11.45 -27.42
CA ILE A 141 2.61 -11.55 -26.76
C ILE A 141 2.84 -12.99 -26.29
N THR A 142 3.94 -13.57 -26.74
CA THR A 142 4.44 -14.88 -26.28
C THR A 142 5.56 -14.68 -25.26
N PHE A 143 5.51 -15.38 -24.13
CA PHE A 143 6.61 -15.42 -23.16
C PHE A 143 6.86 -16.87 -22.69
N ASP A 144 8.11 -17.19 -22.35
CA ASP A 144 8.56 -18.50 -21.88
C ASP A 144 9.06 -18.43 -20.42
N LEU A 145 8.22 -18.90 -19.49
CA LEU A 145 8.52 -18.90 -18.04
C LEU A 145 9.67 -19.83 -17.64
N GLN A 146 10.02 -20.80 -18.49
CA GLN A 146 11.12 -21.75 -18.26
C GLN A 146 11.10 -22.37 -16.84
N SER A 147 12.21 -22.28 -16.11
CA SER A 147 12.36 -22.89 -14.79
C SER A 147 11.98 -21.91 -13.68
N SER A 148 11.46 -22.44 -12.58
CA SER A 148 11.34 -21.65 -11.35
C SER A 148 12.72 -21.34 -10.75
N THR A 149 12.83 -20.24 -10.01
CA THR A 149 14.06 -19.83 -9.31
C THR A 149 13.77 -19.26 -7.93
N THR A 150 14.79 -19.27 -7.06
CA THR A 150 14.84 -18.47 -5.82
C THR A 150 15.90 -17.37 -5.91
N GLY A 151 16.26 -16.98 -7.14
CA GLY A 151 17.26 -15.95 -7.45
C GLY A 151 18.54 -16.47 -8.11
N SER A 152 18.65 -17.74 -8.47
CA SER A 152 19.76 -18.26 -9.30
C SER A 152 19.36 -18.35 -10.77
N ASP A 153 20.31 -18.23 -11.67
CA ASP A 153 20.05 -18.42 -13.10
C ASP A 153 19.76 -19.91 -13.38
N THR A 154 18.50 -20.22 -13.68
CA THR A 154 18.00 -21.57 -14.01
C THR A 154 17.33 -21.64 -15.37
N SER A 155 17.36 -20.55 -16.14
CA SER A 155 16.59 -20.35 -17.38
C SER A 155 17.52 -19.89 -18.50
N PRO A 156 17.90 -20.78 -19.42
CA PRO A 156 18.94 -20.47 -20.42
C PRO A 156 18.46 -19.59 -21.59
N ASN A 157 17.16 -19.37 -21.73
CA ASN A 157 16.59 -18.59 -22.83
C ASN A 157 15.98 -17.26 -22.32
N PRO A 158 15.69 -16.29 -23.21
CA PRO A 158 14.92 -15.10 -22.87
C PRO A 158 13.50 -15.42 -22.37
N LEU A 159 12.96 -14.58 -21.48
CA LEU A 159 11.54 -14.59 -21.14
C LEU A 159 10.67 -14.21 -22.35
N PHE A 160 11.12 -13.26 -23.18
CA PHE A 160 10.48 -12.84 -24.42
C PHE A 160 11.26 -13.37 -25.63
N PRO A 161 10.95 -14.60 -26.12
CA PRO A 161 11.66 -15.18 -27.26
C PRO A 161 11.35 -14.49 -28.59
N GLU A 162 10.21 -13.80 -28.68
CA GLU A 162 9.71 -13.13 -29.88
C GLU A 162 9.73 -11.60 -29.71
N GLU A 163 9.82 -10.87 -30.82
CA GLU A 163 9.72 -9.41 -30.80
C GLU A 163 8.26 -8.98 -30.53
N ILE A 164 8.09 -7.85 -29.85
CA ILE A 164 6.77 -7.22 -29.73
C ILE A 164 6.26 -6.94 -31.15
N PRO A 165 5.05 -7.43 -31.53
CA PRO A 165 4.49 -7.17 -32.84
C PRO A 165 4.47 -5.68 -33.18
N GLU A 166 4.98 -5.32 -34.37
CA GLU A 166 5.08 -3.93 -34.86
C GLU A 166 3.76 -3.17 -34.77
N VAL A 167 2.62 -3.86 -34.97
CA VAL A 167 1.28 -3.26 -34.84
C VAL A 167 1.01 -2.70 -33.45
N TYR A 168 1.59 -3.30 -32.40
CA TYR A 168 1.46 -2.82 -31.03
C TYR A 168 2.36 -1.61 -30.75
N LEU A 169 3.54 -1.53 -31.39
CA LEU A 169 4.42 -0.38 -31.27
C LEU A 169 3.81 0.90 -31.87
N GLN A 170 2.84 0.75 -32.77
CA GLN A 170 2.10 1.84 -33.40
C GLN A 170 0.84 2.27 -32.63
N ILE A 171 0.48 1.57 -31.54
CA ILE A 171 -0.60 2.02 -30.66
C ILE A 171 -0.18 3.37 -30.06
N PRO A 172 -1.02 4.42 -30.09
CA PRO A 172 -0.62 5.77 -29.66
C PRO A 172 0.02 5.83 -28.27
N THR A 173 -0.53 5.12 -27.29
CA THR A 173 0.02 5.08 -25.92
C THR A 173 1.37 4.37 -25.84
N VAL A 174 1.57 3.31 -26.63
CA VAL A 174 2.85 2.59 -26.73
C VAL A 174 3.88 3.45 -27.46
N ALA A 175 3.54 4.03 -28.60
CA ALA A 175 4.44 4.91 -29.34
C ALA A 175 4.91 6.11 -28.51
N ALA A 176 3.99 6.74 -27.78
CA ALA A 176 4.32 7.84 -26.88
C ALA A 176 5.18 7.37 -25.68
N LEU A 177 4.89 6.18 -25.13
CA LEU A 177 5.72 5.57 -24.08
C LEU A 177 7.16 5.35 -24.55
N LEU A 178 7.36 4.83 -25.76
CA LEU A 178 8.69 4.54 -26.29
C LEU A 178 9.54 5.80 -26.46
N ASN A 179 8.93 6.93 -26.82
CA ASN A 179 9.62 8.23 -26.90
C ASN A 179 10.05 8.76 -25.53
N LEU A 180 9.53 8.22 -24.43
CA LEU A 180 10.03 8.57 -23.10
C LEU A 180 11.31 7.82 -22.74
N PHE A 181 11.62 6.70 -23.38
CA PHE A 181 12.69 5.81 -22.92
C PHE A 181 14.08 6.40 -23.05
N ASP A 182 14.35 7.18 -24.09
CA ASP A 182 15.64 7.84 -24.31
C ASP A 182 15.77 9.18 -23.56
N ASN A 183 14.73 9.59 -22.83
CA ASN A 183 14.80 10.77 -21.96
C ASN A 183 15.59 10.54 -20.68
N TYR A 184 15.65 9.29 -20.23
CA TYR A 184 16.19 8.93 -18.92
C TYR A 184 17.58 8.33 -19.04
N HIS A 185 18.38 8.57 -18.01
CA HIS A 185 19.69 7.96 -17.89
C HIS A 185 19.68 6.89 -16.79
N PRO A 186 19.99 5.61 -17.08
CA PRO A 186 19.84 4.53 -16.09
C PRO A 186 20.58 4.76 -14.77
N LEU A 187 21.69 5.50 -14.77
CA LEU A 187 22.45 5.84 -13.56
C LEU A 187 21.82 7.01 -12.79
N VAL A 188 21.27 6.74 -11.61
CA VAL A 188 20.68 7.75 -10.69
C VAL A 188 21.66 8.83 -10.21
N SER A 189 22.96 8.59 -10.38
CA SER A 189 24.02 9.54 -10.04
C SER A 189 24.20 10.63 -11.10
N ILE A 190 23.54 10.50 -12.27
CA ILE A 190 23.55 11.54 -13.30
C ILE A 190 22.32 12.42 -13.09
N GLN A 191 22.55 13.73 -12.94
CA GLN A 191 21.46 14.68 -12.87
C GLN A 191 20.75 14.75 -14.22
N GLU A 192 19.42 14.67 -14.20
CA GLU A 192 18.60 14.78 -15.39
C GLU A 192 18.07 16.20 -15.55
N SER A 193 18.29 16.76 -16.74
CA SER A 193 17.67 18.01 -17.16
C SER A 193 17.00 17.79 -18.51
N PHE A 194 15.67 17.86 -18.53
CA PHE A 194 14.93 17.67 -19.76
C PHE A 194 14.98 18.89 -20.66
N THR A 195 15.15 18.65 -21.96
CA THR A 195 14.96 19.67 -22.98
C THR A 195 13.47 19.97 -23.15
N PRO A 196 13.09 21.09 -23.79
CA PRO A 196 11.69 21.37 -24.10
C PRO A 196 10.98 20.26 -24.89
N GLU A 197 11.73 19.55 -25.75
CA GLU A 197 11.22 18.40 -26.50
C GLU A 197 10.88 17.23 -25.56
N GLN A 198 11.78 16.90 -24.63
CA GLN A 198 11.57 15.82 -23.66
C GLN A 198 10.42 16.12 -22.70
N GLU A 199 10.29 17.38 -22.25
CA GLU A 199 9.12 17.84 -21.50
C GLU A 199 7.83 17.75 -22.34
N SER A 200 7.91 17.98 -23.65
CA SER A 200 6.77 17.83 -24.56
C SER A 200 6.38 16.37 -24.78
N GLU A 201 7.32 15.42 -24.77
CA GLU A 201 7.04 13.99 -24.89
C GLU A 201 6.24 13.48 -23.68
N ILE A 202 6.53 13.99 -22.48
CA ILE A 202 5.72 13.70 -21.27
C ILE A 202 4.27 14.16 -21.48
N GLU A 203 4.07 15.36 -22.04
CA GLU A 203 2.72 15.86 -22.31
C GLU A 203 2.00 15.01 -23.36
N VAL A 204 2.70 14.60 -24.43
CA VAL A 204 2.13 13.71 -25.46
C VAL A 204 1.75 12.36 -24.89
N PHE A 205 2.57 11.77 -24.03
CA PHE A 205 2.24 10.51 -23.36
C PHE A 205 1.04 10.66 -22.42
N LEU A 206 0.99 11.72 -21.61
CA LEU A 206 -0.15 12.01 -20.75
C LEU A 206 -1.43 12.24 -21.55
N ASP A 207 -1.39 12.97 -22.66
CA ASP A 207 -2.54 13.15 -23.54
C ASP A 207 -3.00 11.81 -24.12
N ALA A 208 -2.07 11.00 -24.62
CA ALA A 208 -2.38 9.69 -25.19
C ALA A 208 -3.07 8.76 -24.19
N VAL A 209 -2.61 8.70 -22.94
CA VAL A 209 -3.25 7.85 -21.92
C VAL A 209 -4.60 8.43 -21.46
N PHE A 210 -4.73 9.75 -21.31
CA PHE A 210 -5.99 10.39 -20.93
C PHE A 210 -7.08 10.30 -22.00
N ASP A 211 -6.71 10.13 -23.27
CA ASP A 211 -7.65 9.88 -24.38
C ASP A 211 -8.23 8.45 -24.37
N THR A 212 -7.75 7.56 -23.48
CA THR A 212 -8.22 6.17 -23.40
C THR A 212 -9.46 6.01 -22.53
N GLU A 213 -10.22 4.94 -22.80
CA GLU A 213 -11.36 4.56 -21.98
C GLU A 213 -10.96 4.17 -20.55
N VAL A 214 -9.76 3.60 -20.37
CA VAL A 214 -9.19 3.27 -19.05
C VAL A 214 -9.08 4.52 -18.17
N PHE A 215 -8.47 5.60 -18.69
CA PHE A 215 -8.33 6.85 -17.94
C PHE A 215 -9.64 7.59 -17.80
N ARG A 216 -10.60 7.43 -18.74
CA ARG A 216 -11.95 7.94 -18.57
C ARG A 216 -12.63 7.33 -17.34
N VAL A 217 -12.61 5.99 -17.21
CA VAL A 217 -13.16 5.29 -16.05
C VAL A 217 -12.51 5.76 -14.74
N MET A 218 -11.17 5.86 -14.70
CA MET A 218 -10.45 6.39 -13.54
C MET A 218 -10.86 7.82 -13.22
N THR A 219 -10.94 8.69 -14.23
CA THR A 219 -11.30 10.10 -14.06
C THR A 219 -12.72 10.24 -13.52
N ASP A 220 -13.69 9.58 -14.15
CA ASP A 220 -15.09 9.62 -13.74
C ASP A 220 -15.25 9.16 -12.28
N PHE A 221 -14.51 8.13 -11.85
CA PHE A 221 -14.50 7.67 -10.47
C PHE A 221 -14.00 8.73 -9.50
N PHE A 222 -12.83 9.32 -9.78
CA PHE A 222 -12.22 10.31 -8.91
C PHE A 222 -13.03 11.61 -8.81
N LEU A 223 -13.67 12.03 -9.90
CA LEU A 223 -14.59 13.18 -9.91
C LEU A 223 -15.88 12.87 -9.14
N ALA A 224 -16.46 11.68 -9.32
CA ALA A 224 -17.64 11.24 -8.58
C ALA A 224 -17.38 11.13 -7.07
N LYS A 225 -16.13 10.88 -6.68
CA LYS A 225 -15.67 10.88 -5.28
C LYS A 225 -15.30 12.25 -4.74
N GLU A 226 -15.45 13.31 -5.53
CA GLU A 226 -15.09 14.69 -5.18
C GLU A 226 -13.63 14.83 -4.71
N MET A 227 -12.75 13.94 -5.20
CA MET A 227 -11.32 13.95 -4.87
C MET A 227 -10.51 14.86 -5.78
N PHE A 228 -11.07 15.16 -6.95
CA PHE A 228 -10.54 16.07 -7.96
C PHE A 228 -11.70 16.88 -8.54
N ASP A 229 -11.42 18.14 -8.87
CA ASP A 229 -12.45 19.05 -9.39
C ASP A 229 -12.63 18.91 -10.91
N SER A 230 -11.62 18.38 -11.61
CA SER A 230 -11.63 18.19 -13.06
C SER A 230 -10.58 17.18 -13.55
N GLN A 231 -10.74 16.70 -14.78
CA GLN A 231 -9.75 15.85 -15.45
C GLN A 231 -8.37 16.52 -15.49
N GLU A 232 -8.31 17.83 -15.72
CA GLU A 232 -7.07 18.59 -15.76
C GLU A 232 -6.36 18.59 -14.39
N SER A 233 -7.10 18.68 -13.29
CA SER A 233 -6.52 18.60 -11.94
C SER A 233 -5.96 17.21 -11.63
N LEU A 234 -6.64 16.14 -12.06
CA LEU A 234 -6.14 14.77 -11.96
C LEU A 234 -4.91 14.58 -12.84
N ARG A 235 -4.94 15.04 -14.09
CA ARG A 235 -3.79 14.99 -15.01
C ARG A 235 -2.59 15.74 -14.47
N ALA A 236 -2.77 16.93 -13.92
CA ALA A 236 -1.72 17.70 -13.28
C ALA A 236 -1.13 16.94 -12.07
N LYS A 237 -1.98 16.28 -11.28
CA LYS A 237 -1.51 15.47 -10.14
C LYS A 237 -0.74 14.23 -10.60
N LEU A 238 -1.19 13.54 -11.65
CA LEU A 238 -0.47 12.40 -12.21
C LEU A 238 0.87 12.84 -12.82
N LYS A 239 0.90 13.97 -13.52
CA LYS A 239 2.15 14.58 -13.98
C LYS A 239 3.11 14.83 -12.81
N GLU A 240 2.60 15.45 -11.74
CA GLU A 240 3.39 15.73 -10.54
C GLU A 240 3.99 14.46 -9.94
N VAL A 241 3.16 13.46 -9.61
CA VAL A 241 3.62 12.31 -8.82
C VAL A 241 4.50 11.34 -9.60
N TRP A 242 4.32 11.26 -10.92
CA TRP A 242 5.09 10.34 -11.79
C TRP A 242 6.32 11.00 -12.41
N PHE A 243 6.23 12.26 -12.85
CA PHE A 243 7.27 12.88 -13.68
C PHE A 243 8.07 13.98 -13.00
N ASN A 244 7.65 14.48 -11.82
CA ASN A 244 8.54 15.37 -11.08
C ASN A 244 9.79 14.62 -10.65
N ARG A 245 10.94 15.23 -10.97
CA ARG A 245 12.25 14.70 -10.61
C ARG A 245 12.52 14.93 -9.13
N TYR A 246 13.22 13.99 -8.51
CA TYR A 246 13.65 14.06 -7.12
C TYR A 246 15.01 13.40 -6.94
N CYS A 247 15.62 13.60 -5.77
CA CYS A 247 16.87 12.95 -5.42
C CYS A 247 16.64 11.66 -4.65
N ARG A 248 17.25 10.57 -5.12
CA ARG A 248 17.13 9.24 -4.51
C ARG A 248 18.38 8.78 -3.76
N ASP A 249 19.52 9.44 -3.97
CA ASP A 249 20.85 9.04 -3.48
C ASP A 249 21.50 9.98 -2.45
N ALA A 250 20.73 10.88 -1.83
CA ALA A 250 21.26 11.88 -0.89
C ALA A 250 21.90 11.32 0.40
N LYS A 251 21.88 9.99 0.62
CA LYS A 251 22.49 9.32 1.79
C LYS A 251 23.84 8.67 1.51
N ASP A 252 24.15 8.34 0.25
CA ASP A 252 25.39 7.66 -0.17
C ASP A 252 26.36 8.58 -0.91
N ALA A 253 25.98 9.83 -1.17
CA ALA A 253 26.92 10.87 -1.54
C ALA A 253 27.82 11.16 -0.32
N ASP A 254 29.01 10.54 -0.31
CA ASP A 254 30.12 10.97 0.54
C ASP A 254 30.19 12.51 0.53
N ASP A 255 30.55 13.11 1.66
CA ASP A 255 30.73 14.55 1.87
C ASP A 255 31.91 15.09 1.03
N HIS A 256 31.80 14.95 -0.29
CA HIS A 256 32.80 15.33 -1.26
C HIS A 256 32.54 16.81 -1.62
N PRO A 257 33.45 17.73 -1.27
CA PRO A 257 33.22 19.17 -1.33
C PRO A 257 33.04 19.76 -2.75
N LEU A 258 33.02 18.91 -3.77
CA LEU A 258 32.92 19.28 -5.20
C LEU A 258 31.81 18.54 -5.96
N GLN A 259 31.01 17.68 -5.31
CA GLN A 259 29.84 17.04 -5.93
C GLN A 259 28.54 17.54 -5.30
N PRO A 260 27.46 17.79 -6.07
CA PRO A 260 26.17 18.15 -5.50
C PRO A 260 25.68 17.02 -4.58
N LYS A 261 25.18 17.39 -3.41
CA LYS A 261 24.63 16.46 -2.39
C LYS A 261 23.40 15.67 -2.88
N CYS A 262 22.85 16.05 -4.03
CA CYS A 262 21.52 15.70 -4.50
C CYS A 262 21.54 15.90 -6.03
N ASN A 263 21.46 14.82 -6.79
CA ASN A 263 21.20 14.88 -8.22
C ASN A 263 19.72 14.53 -8.41
N GLU A 264 18.95 15.46 -8.97
CA GLU A 264 17.57 15.21 -9.43
C GLU A 264 17.63 14.34 -10.70
N GLY A 265 18.03 13.09 -10.53
CA GLY A 265 18.19 12.10 -11.60
C GLY A 265 17.33 10.87 -11.34
N SER A 266 16.12 11.09 -10.82
CA SER A 266 15.14 10.05 -10.55
C SER A 266 13.75 10.64 -10.69
N SER A 267 12.81 9.87 -11.22
CA SER A 267 11.37 10.16 -11.16
C SER A 267 10.59 8.88 -10.86
N GLY A 268 9.32 9.02 -10.47
CA GLY A 268 8.47 7.86 -10.22
C GLY A 268 8.25 7.00 -11.46
N PHE A 269 8.09 7.66 -12.61
CA PHE A 269 7.90 7.01 -13.90
C PHE A 269 9.15 6.23 -14.32
N GLU A 270 10.31 6.89 -14.32
CA GLU A 270 11.59 6.27 -14.63
C GLU A 270 11.81 5.05 -13.75
N HIS A 271 11.72 5.25 -12.43
CA HIS A 271 11.96 4.19 -11.47
C HIS A 271 11.05 2.98 -11.72
N VAL A 272 9.76 3.19 -11.88
CA VAL A 272 8.82 2.08 -12.02
C VAL A 272 8.94 1.42 -13.39
N PHE A 273 8.90 2.16 -14.48
CA PHE A 273 8.75 1.58 -15.81
C PHE A 273 10.07 1.23 -16.50
N LEU A 274 11.14 1.99 -16.27
CA LEU A 274 12.46 1.79 -16.90
C LEU A 274 13.47 1.20 -15.91
N GLY A 275 13.30 1.52 -14.62
CA GLY A 275 14.24 1.18 -13.57
C GLY A 275 15.55 1.97 -13.62
N GLU A 276 16.33 1.74 -12.59
CA GLU A 276 17.45 2.56 -12.21
C GLU A 276 18.62 1.69 -11.77
N GLN A 277 19.83 2.11 -12.10
CA GLN A 277 21.09 1.51 -11.68
C GLN A 277 21.76 2.41 -10.64
N LYS A 278 22.03 1.84 -9.48
CA LYS A 278 22.93 2.36 -8.45
C LYS A 278 24.28 1.65 -8.55
N SER A 279 25.28 2.13 -7.81
CA SER A 279 26.66 1.61 -7.87
C SER A 279 26.81 0.09 -7.83
N ASN A 280 25.93 -0.62 -7.10
CA ASN A 280 25.97 -2.08 -6.98
C ASN A 280 24.58 -2.75 -7.02
N SER A 281 23.54 -2.04 -7.44
CA SER A 281 22.18 -2.59 -7.41
C SER A 281 21.30 -2.00 -8.49
N ILE A 282 20.28 -2.76 -8.87
CA ILE A 282 19.19 -2.31 -9.73
C ILE A 282 17.97 -2.06 -8.87
N SER A 283 17.23 -1.01 -9.18
CA SER A 283 15.94 -0.70 -8.58
C SER A 283 14.88 -0.55 -9.68
N GLY A 284 13.62 -0.83 -9.38
CA GLY A 284 12.56 -0.64 -10.37
C GLY A 284 12.45 -1.74 -11.42
N VAL A 285 12.25 -1.35 -12.69
CA VAL A 285 12.03 -2.27 -13.84
C VAL A 285 10.77 -3.14 -13.64
N HIS A 286 9.62 -2.48 -13.61
CA HIS A 286 8.29 -3.08 -13.50
C HIS A 286 7.47 -2.94 -14.79
N GLY A 287 7.95 -2.17 -15.77
CA GLY A 287 7.35 -2.05 -17.11
C GLY A 287 7.75 -3.20 -18.04
N TRP A 288 6.79 -4.04 -18.44
CA TRP A 288 7.08 -5.23 -19.25
C TRP A 288 7.59 -4.90 -20.67
N ILE A 289 7.14 -3.80 -21.28
CA ILE A 289 7.59 -3.36 -22.61
C ILE A 289 9.08 -3.01 -22.57
N TYR A 290 9.49 -2.22 -21.58
CA TYR A 290 10.90 -1.87 -21.39
C TYR A 290 11.73 -3.12 -21.11
N LEU A 291 11.27 -4.00 -20.22
CA LEU A 291 11.93 -5.28 -19.92
C LEU A 291 12.17 -6.11 -21.20
N ALA A 292 11.15 -6.27 -22.04
CA ALA A 292 11.24 -7.04 -23.28
C ALA A 292 12.25 -6.42 -24.27
N LEU A 293 12.27 -5.09 -24.41
CA LEU A 293 13.23 -4.40 -25.27
C LEU A 293 14.67 -4.51 -24.75
N GLN A 294 14.89 -4.40 -23.43
CA GLN A 294 16.21 -4.55 -22.83
C GLN A 294 16.74 -5.99 -22.88
N GLU A 295 15.86 -6.99 -22.72
CA GLU A 295 16.22 -8.39 -22.91
C GLU A 295 16.60 -8.65 -24.37
N ARG A 296 15.84 -8.11 -25.33
CA ARG A 296 16.15 -8.20 -26.75
C ARG A 296 17.48 -7.54 -27.12
N ALA A 297 17.81 -6.42 -26.47
CA ALA A 297 19.09 -5.74 -26.63
C ALA A 297 20.27 -6.51 -26.02
N GLY A 298 20.02 -7.58 -25.24
CA GLY A 298 21.03 -8.36 -24.54
C GLY A 298 21.51 -7.71 -23.24
N ASN A 299 20.84 -6.66 -22.79
CA ASN A 299 21.16 -5.96 -21.54
C ASN A 299 20.57 -6.70 -20.34
N ILE A 300 19.44 -7.37 -20.51
CA ILE A 300 18.80 -8.18 -19.47
C ILE A 300 19.00 -9.69 -19.70
N ASN A 301 19.33 -10.41 -18.64
CA ASN A 301 19.35 -11.88 -18.59
C ASN A 301 18.35 -12.37 -17.53
N TYR A 302 17.26 -12.99 -17.98
CA TYR A 302 16.23 -13.58 -17.14
C TYR A 302 16.69 -14.87 -16.47
N PHE A 303 16.50 -14.99 -15.15
CA PHE A 303 16.97 -16.16 -14.40
C PHE A 303 15.90 -17.26 -14.22
N GLY A 304 14.61 -16.92 -14.34
CA GLY A 304 13.50 -17.81 -14.01
C GLY A 304 12.42 -17.11 -13.19
N HIS A 305 11.23 -17.72 -13.14
CA HIS A 305 10.09 -17.18 -12.41
C HIS A 305 10.07 -17.65 -10.95
N MET A 306 9.44 -16.87 -10.08
CA MET A 306 9.17 -17.23 -8.68
C MET A 306 7.68 -17.52 -8.52
N THR A 307 6.86 -16.54 -8.87
CA THR A 307 5.41 -16.57 -8.73
C THR A 307 4.78 -16.05 -10.03
N THR A 308 3.60 -16.55 -10.39
CA THR A 308 2.86 -16.07 -11.55
C THR A 308 1.38 -16.02 -11.25
N ARG A 309 0.70 -15.01 -11.77
CA ARG A 309 -0.74 -14.84 -11.68
C ARG A 309 -1.32 -14.44 -13.02
N THR A 310 -2.17 -15.28 -13.58
CA THR A 310 -2.79 -15.06 -14.88
C THR A 310 -4.19 -14.46 -14.72
N PHE A 311 -4.48 -13.43 -15.50
CA PHE A 311 -5.71 -12.63 -15.46
C PHE A 311 -6.61 -12.95 -16.66
N GLY A 312 -6.84 -14.24 -16.91
CA GLY A 312 -7.60 -14.70 -18.08
C GLY A 312 -6.94 -14.26 -19.40
N ASP A 313 -7.69 -13.54 -20.22
CA ASP A 313 -7.24 -12.99 -21.52
C ASP A 313 -6.51 -11.65 -21.40
N LYS A 314 -6.35 -11.09 -20.19
CA LYS A 314 -5.70 -9.80 -19.95
C LYS A 314 -4.19 -9.88 -19.71
N GLY A 315 -3.63 -11.09 -19.67
CA GLY A 315 -2.19 -11.33 -19.52
C GLY A 315 -1.80 -11.94 -18.17
N SER A 316 -0.56 -11.77 -17.76
CA SER A 316 -0.03 -12.37 -16.52
C SER A 316 0.90 -11.43 -15.76
N ALA A 317 0.72 -11.32 -14.45
CA ALA A 317 1.74 -10.80 -13.55
C ALA A 317 2.77 -11.90 -13.25
N ILE A 318 4.04 -11.59 -13.45
CA ILE A 318 5.15 -12.54 -13.27
C ILE A 318 6.14 -11.92 -12.30
N GLU A 319 6.49 -12.65 -11.24
CA GLU A 319 7.58 -12.34 -10.33
C GLU A 319 8.80 -13.18 -10.71
N PHE A 320 9.99 -12.56 -10.78
CA PHE A 320 11.20 -13.20 -11.31
C PHE A 320 12.48 -12.52 -10.82
N ALA A 321 13.62 -13.18 -11.09
CA ALA A 321 14.96 -12.61 -10.93
C ALA A 321 15.60 -12.39 -12.31
N PHE A 322 16.51 -11.42 -12.39
CA PHE A 322 17.30 -11.18 -13.60
C PHE A 322 18.60 -10.43 -13.28
N THR A 323 19.45 -10.29 -14.29
CA THR A 323 20.50 -9.25 -14.29
C THR A 323 20.27 -8.22 -15.37
N TRP A 324 20.63 -6.96 -15.11
CA TRP A 324 20.72 -5.89 -16.11
C TRP A 324 22.14 -5.36 -16.13
N ASP A 325 22.80 -5.42 -17.28
CA ASP A 325 24.22 -5.06 -17.47
C ASP A 325 25.15 -5.76 -16.46
N GLY A 326 24.80 -7.00 -16.11
CA GLY A 326 25.53 -7.85 -15.16
C GLY A 326 25.25 -7.56 -13.67
N LEU A 327 24.51 -6.50 -13.33
CA LEU A 327 24.03 -6.25 -11.98
C LEU A 327 22.81 -7.12 -11.71
N LYS A 328 22.69 -7.69 -10.50
CA LYS A 328 21.58 -8.59 -10.16
C LYS A 328 20.41 -7.85 -9.54
N LYS A 329 19.19 -8.09 -10.05
CA LYS A 329 17.94 -7.76 -9.37
C LYS A 329 17.34 -9.06 -8.81
N PRO A 330 17.29 -9.23 -7.47
CA PRO A 330 16.86 -10.49 -6.87
C PRO A 330 15.37 -10.76 -7.07
N ILE A 331 14.53 -9.72 -7.06
CA ILE A 331 13.08 -9.83 -7.24
C ILE A 331 12.59 -8.62 -8.04
N SER A 332 11.82 -8.89 -9.09
CA SER A 332 10.99 -7.92 -9.79
C SER A 332 9.66 -8.55 -10.16
N SER A 333 8.68 -7.71 -10.47
CA SER A 333 7.42 -8.16 -11.03
C SER A 333 6.99 -7.24 -12.18
N VAL A 334 6.39 -7.83 -13.20
CA VAL A 334 5.80 -7.10 -14.35
C VAL A 334 4.44 -7.67 -14.67
N PHE A 335 3.53 -6.85 -15.22
CA PHE A 335 2.26 -7.31 -15.78
C PHE A 335 2.35 -7.42 -17.30
N VAL A 336 2.75 -8.61 -17.78
CA VAL A 336 2.90 -8.88 -19.22
C VAL A 336 1.53 -8.86 -19.90
N GLY A 337 1.42 -8.06 -20.95
CA GLY A 337 0.23 -7.93 -21.79
C GLY A 337 -0.62 -6.69 -21.48
N ALA A 338 -0.45 -6.06 -20.31
CA ALA A 338 -1.13 -4.81 -20.00
C ALA A 338 -0.73 -3.69 -20.97
N SER A 339 -1.68 -2.83 -21.34
CA SER A 339 -1.36 -1.58 -22.02
C SER A 339 -0.67 -0.58 -21.08
N PRO A 340 0.10 0.39 -21.62
CA PRO A 340 0.69 1.47 -20.81
C PRO A 340 -0.32 2.19 -19.92
N GLU A 341 -1.52 2.43 -20.43
CA GLU A 341 -2.59 3.12 -19.71
C GLU A 341 -3.19 2.28 -18.57
N LEU A 342 -3.38 0.97 -18.73
CA LEU A 342 -3.89 0.12 -17.64
C LEU A 342 -2.86 -0.02 -16.51
N ASP A 343 -1.60 -0.24 -16.87
CA ASP A 343 -0.50 -0.37 -15.91
C ASP A 343 -0.37 0.94 -15.11
N LEU A 344 -0.21 2.08 -15.80
CA LEU A 344 -0.12 3.39 -15.16
C LEU A 344 -1.36 3.74 -14.32
N ALA A 345 -2.57 3.49 -14.81
CA ALA A 345 -3.80 3.84 -14.10
C ALA A 345 -3.98 3.02 -12.82
N SER A 346 -3.79 1.69 -12.88
CA SER A 346 -3.95 0.82 -11.70
C SER A 346 -2.92 1.13 -10.61
N LEU A 347 -1.66 1.39 -10.97
CA LEU A 347 -0.63 1.83 -10.04
C LEU A 347 -0.96 3.20 -9.45
N SER A 348 -1.48 4.13 -10.26
CA SER A 348 -1.89 5.47 -9.83
C SER A 348 -3.06 5.44 -8.84
N VAL A 349 -4.09 4.64 -9.12
CA VAL A 349 -5.25 4.44 -8.22
C VAL A 349 -4.76 4.01 -6.84
N CYS A 350 -3.89 3.00 -6.79
CA CYS A 350 -3.35 2.50 -5.53
C CYS A 350 -2.42 3.49 -4.84
N PHE A 351 -1.61 4.25 -5.59
CA PHE A 351 -0.76 5.29 -5.01
C PHE A 351 -1.58 6.42 -4.38
N LEU A 352 -2.64 6.89 -5.07
CA LEU A 352 -3.47 8.00 -4.59
C LEU A 352 -4.37 7.59 -3.41
N LEU A 353 -4.87 6.34 -3.40
CA LEU A 353 -5.87 5.90 -2.42
C LEU A 353 -5.28 5.09 -1.26
N ARG A 354 -4.13 4.43 -1.47
CA ARG A 354 -3.49 3.51 -0.52
C ARG A 354 -1.95 3.66 -0.51
N PRO A 355 -1.39 4.89 -0.45
CA PRO A 355 0.05 5.09 -0.47
C PRO A 355 0.74 4.35 0.68
N ASN A 356 1.92 3.77 0.43
CA ASN A 356 2.72 3.04 1.43
C ASN A 356 2.04 1.79 2.01
N SER A 357 1.00 1.26 1.37
CA SER A 357 0.25 0.08 1.83
C SER A 357 -0.08 -0.87 0.67
N LEU A 358 -0.33 -2.14 1.01
CA LEU A 358 -0.81 -3.12 0.04
C LEU A 358 -2.24 -2.77 -0.38
N CYS A 359 -2.40 -2.44 -1.65
CA CYS A 359 -3.66 -2.09 -2.28
C CYS A 359 -4.23 -3.33 -2.98
N SER A 360 -5.36 -3.84 -2.50
CA SER A 360 -6.01 -5.00 -3.14
C SER A 360 -6.83 -4.53 -4.34
N VAL A 361 -6.63 -5.18 -5.49
CA VAL A 361 -7.31 -4.88 -6.76
C VAL A 361 -7.78 -6.16 -7.44
N SER A 362 -8.63 -6.05 -8.46
CA SER A 362 -8.99 -7.16 -9.35
C SER A 362 -8.69 -6.80 -10.79
N ILE A 363 -8.27 -7.80 -11.57
CA ILE A 363 -8.05 -7.70 -13.00
C ILE A 363 -8.76 -8.90 -13.63
N SER A 364 -9.80 -8.64 -14.43
CA SER A 364 -10.65 -9.68 -15.03
C SER A 364 -11.20 -10.69 -13.99
N GLY A 365 -11.68 -10.18 -12.85
CA GLY A 365 -12.20 -10.95 -11.72
C GLY A 365 -11.17 -11.70 -10.89
N VAL A 366 -9.87 -11.57 -11.22
CA VAL A 366 -8.77 -12.22 -10.49
C VAL A 366 -8.09 -11.18 -9.60
N GLY A 367 -8.20 -11.38 -8.28
CA GLY A 367 -7.58 -10.48 -7.31
C GLY A 367 -6.05 -10.46 -7.43
N VAL A 368 -5.41 -9.33 -7.18
CA VAL A 368 -3.95 -9.17 -7.01
C VAL A 368 -3.69 -7.98 -6.09
N LYS A 369 -2.48 -7.84 -5.56
CA LYS A 369 -2.11 -6.68 -4.74
C LYS A 369 -1.16 -5.78 -5.51
N ILE A 370 -1.25 -4.49 -5.28
CA ILE A 370 -0.27 -3.49 -5.74
C ILE A 370 0.36 -2.88 -4.50
N GLN A 371 1.69 -2.90 -4.43
CA GLN A 371 2.44 -2.20 -3.39
C GLN A 371 2.93 -0.87 -3.97
N THR A 372 2.71 0.22 -3.25
CA THR A 372 3.28 1.53 -3.59
C THR A 372 4.08 2.09 -2.42
N TYR A 373 5.09 2.90 -2.69
CA TYR A 373 5.82 3.67 -1.68
C TYR A 373 5.99 5.11 -2.16
N THR A 374 5.89 6.05 -1.22
CA THR A 374 6.07 7.48 -1.49
C THR A 374 7.52 7.89 -1.33
N GLU A 375 8.00 8.77 -2.21
CA GLU A 375 9.21 9.55 -2.00
C GLU A 375 8.83 10.99 -1.61
N ALA A 376 9.36 11.48 -0.49
CA ALA A 376 9.07 12.83 -0.01
C ALA A 376 10.15 13.80 -0.50
N TYR A 377 9.78 14.74 -1.37
CA TYR A 377 10.72 15.69 -1.97
C TYR A 377 10.11 17.08 -2.12
N ASN A 378 10.81 18.12 -1.68
CA ASN A 378 10.35 19.52 -1.75
C ASN A 378 8.90 19.77 -1.28
N GLY A 379 8.45 19.04 -0.26
CA GLY A 379 7.09 19.15 0.29
C GLY A 379 6.01 18.38 -0.49
N GLN A 380 6.38 17.69 -1.57
CA GLN A 380 5.51 16.79 -2.33
C GLN A 380 5.68 15.34 -1.87
N GLN A 381 4.64 14.53 -2.06
CA GLN A 381 4.70 13.07 -1.98
C GLN A 381 4.59 12.53 -3.40
N LEU A 382 5.71 12.02 -3.91
CA LEU A 382 5.87 11.51 -5.27
C LEU A 382 5.88 9.98 -5.25
N VAL A 383 5.72 9.35 -6.42
CA VAL A 383 5.87 7.89 -6.53
C VAL A 383 7.34 7.55 -6.33
N GLY A 384 7.64 6.86 -5.23
CA GLY A 384 8.93 6.26 -4.97
C GLY A 384 9.05 4.90 -5.68
N THR A 385 8.07 4.02 -5.49
CA THR A 385 7.96 2.81 -6.32
C THR A 385 6.53 2.30 -6.32
N ALA A 386 6.17 1.54 -7.33
CA ALA A 386 4.87 0.92 -7.48
C ALA A 386 5.02 -0.37 -8.29
N TYR A 387 4.46 -1.47 -7.81
CA TYR A 387 4.55 -2.76 -8.50
C TYR A 387 3.43 -3.71 -8.07
N TYR A 388 3.11 -4.68 -8.93
CA TYR A 388 2.21 -5.78 -8.58
C TYR A 388 2.91 -6.74 -7.62
N ASP A 389 2.37 -6.89 -6.42
CA ASP A 389 2.77 -7.94 -5.49
C ASP A 389 2.04 -9.24 -5.89
N VAL A 390 2.78 -10.11 -6.55
CA VAL A 390 2.29 -11.39 -7.08
C VAL A 390 2.29 -12.45 -5.98
N SER A 391 3.09 -12.25 -4.93
CA SER A 391 3.16 -13.14 -3.78
C SER A 391 1.88 -12.98 -2.94
N SER A 392 1.21 -14.09 -2.66
CA SER A 392 -0.14 -14.09 -2.04
C SER A 392 -0.13 -13.63 -0.59
#